data_AF-A0A7S3DWZ5-F1
#
_entry.id   AF-A0A7S3DWZ5-F1
#
_cell.length_a   1.000
_cell.length_b   1.000
_cell.length_c   1.000
_cell.angle_alpha   90.00
_cell.angle_beta   90.00
_cell.angle_gamma   90.00
#
_symmetry.space_group_name_H-M   'P 1'
#
loop_
_entity.id
_entity.type
_entity.pdbx_description
1 polymer ?
#
loop_
_entity_poly.entity_id
_entity_poly.type
_entity_poly.pdbx_seq_one_letter_code
_entity_poly.pdbx_strand_id
1 'polypeptide(L)'
;RHPFWTAFRKFLSHLHILSGSVSDIPLERSISHLLLSVPLPKPGGHNVIVPLTALNEPMVMSIPPEKDFPVVDLPYHRLVACLEINTIVMIVLGMLALEKKVIVMSTRPSKSGA
;
A
#
# COMPACT_ATOMS: atom_id res chain seq x y z
N ARG A 1 -3.44 -2.48 -12.25
CA ARG A 1 -3.40 -1.69 -10.98
C ARG A 1 -3.27 -2.69 -9.85
N HIS A 2 -2.18 -2.66 -9.08
CA HIS A 2 -1.89 -3.68 -8.04
C HIS A 2 -2.16 -3.11 -6.64
N PRO A 3 -2.96 -3.77 -5.79
CA PRO A 3 -3.37 -3.24 -4.49
C PRO A 3 -2.33 -3.52 -3.39
N PHE A 4 -1.04 -3.26 -3.64
CA PHE A 4 0.05 -3.50 -2.67
C PHE A 4 0.56 -2.18 -2.06
N TRP A 5 -0.35 -1.42 -1.46
CA TRP A 5 -0.03 -0.11 -0.87
C TRP A 5 1.08 -0.18 0.19
N THR A 6 1.00 -1.12 1.13
CA THR A 6 1.98 -1.22 2.23
C THR A 6 3.34 -1.66 1.69
N ALA A 7 3.35 -2.63 0.78
CA ALA A 7 4.57 -3.13 0.14
C ALA A 7 5.28 -2.01 -0.65
N PHE A 8 4.56 -1.30 -1.52
CA PHE A 8 5.13 -0.19 -2.29
C PHE A 8 5.55 0.97 -1.41
N ARG A 9 4.83 1.25 -0.31
CA ARG A 9 5.27 2.25 0.67
C ARG A 9 6.59 1.86 1.31
N LYS A 10 6.77 0.59 1.71
CA LYS A 10 8.05 0.08 2.24
C LYS A 10 9.18 0.23 1.22
N PHE A 11 8.91 -0.10 -0.05
CA PHE A 11 9.89 0.08 -1.13
C PHE A 11 10.27 1.55 -1.33
N LEU A 12 9.30 2.47 -1.32
CA LEU A 12 9.58 3.91 -1.43
C LEU A 12 10.36 4.45 -0.23
N SER A 13 10.06 3.97 0.98
CA SER A 13 10.84 4.31 2.18
C SER A 13 12.28 3.79 2.08
N HIS A 14 12.48 2.58 1.60
CA HIS A 14 13.80 2.01 1.32
C HIS A 14 14.57 2.86 0.29
N LEU A 15 13.91 3.26 -0.80
CA LEU A 15 14.50 4.10 -1.84
C LEU A 15 14.87 5.49 -1.31
N HIS A 16 14.03 6.08 -0.45
CA HIS A 16 14.33 7.35 0.20
C HIS A 16 15.58 7.29 1.09
N ILE A 17 15.71 6.23 1.90
CA ILE A 17 16.91 6.02 2.73
C ILE A 17 18.14 5.84 1.83
N LEU A 18 18.03 5.01 0.78
CA LEU A 18 19.14 4.78 -0.14
C LEU A 18 19.59 6.06 -0.84
N SER A 19 18.65 6.90 -1.25
CA SER A 19 18.94 8.19 -1.91
C SER A 19 19.76 9.15 -1.05
N GLY A 20 19.66 9.06 0.28
CA GLY A 20 20.45 9.85 1.21
C GLY A 20 21.74 9.17 1.68
N SER A 21 21.95 7.90 1.32
CA SER A 21 23.10 7.10 1.72
C SER A 21 24.18 7.07 0.64
N VAL A 22 25.44 6.92 1.04
CA VAL A 22 26.54 6.63 0.12
C VAL A 22 26.45 5.14 -0.22
N SER A 23 25.64 4.80 -1.22
CA SER A 23 25.49 3.43 -1.71
C SER A 23 26.25 3.25 -3.02
N ASP A 24 26.98 2.14 -3.14
CA ASP A 24 27.66 1.75 -4.38
C ASP A 24 26.68 1.30 -5.48
N ILE A 25 25.42 1.04 -5.12
CA ILE A 25 24.40 0.53 -6.04
C ILE A 25 23.48 1.69 -6.46
N PRO A 26 23.34 1.96 -7.76
CA PRO A 26 22.42 2.98 -8.24
C PRO A 26 20.98 2.63 -7.90
N LEU A 27 20.20 3.62 -7.48
CA LEU A 27 18.77 3.48 -7.14
C LEU A 27 17.95 2.91 -8.32
N GLU A 28 18.33 3.22 -9.55
CA GLU A 28 17.74 2.71 -10.78
C GLU A 28 17.81 1.19 -10.87
N ARG A 29 18.84 0.56 -10.28
CA ARG A 29 18.95 -0.90 -10.23
C ARG A 29 17.86 -1.50 -9.36
N SER A 30 17.57 -0.90 -8.21
CA SER A 30 16.49 -1.33 -7.31
C SER A 30 15.13 -1.17 -7.97
N ILE A 31 14.92 -0.05 -8.67
CA ILE A 31 13.69 0.21 -9.44
C ILE A 31 13.53 -0.83 -10.56
N SER A 32 14.58 -1.05 -11.34
CA SER A 32 14.57 -1.98 -12.47
C SER A 32 14.34 -3.41 -12.00
N HIS A 33 14.97 -3.83 -10.90
CA HIS A 33 14.74 -5.14 -10.31
C HIS A 33 13.28 -5.33 -9.91
N LEU A 34 12.68 -4.35 -9.21
CA LEU A 34 11.28 -4.43 -8.81
C LEU A 34 10.33 -4.50 -10.02
N LEU A 35 10.57 -3.69 -11.05
CA LEU A 35 9.66 -3.59 -12.19
C LEU A 35 9.81 -4.71 -13.23
N LEU A 36 11.03 -5.20 -13.42
CA LEU A 36 11.37 -6.10 -14.53
C LEU A 36 11.70 -7.53 -14.07
N SER A 37 12.22 -7.71 -12.86
CA SER A 37 12.67 -9.01 -12.36
C SER A 37 11.70 -9.64 -11.36
N VAL A 38 11.02 -8.84 -10.54
CA VAL A 38 10.13 -9.37 -9.50
C VAL A 38 8.79 -9.80 -10.12
N PRO A 39 8.40 -11.08 -10.01
CA PRO A 39 7.11 -11.53 -10.50
C PRO A 39 5.99 -11.02 -9.60
N LEU A 40 4.80 -10.85 -10.18
CA LEU A 40 3.60 -10.56 -9.40
C LEU A 40 3.09 -11.85 -8.73
N PRO A 41 2.62 -11.78 -7.47
CA PRO A 41 1.98 -12.91 -6.81
C PRO A 41 0.71 -13.34 -7.55
N LYS A 42 0.41 -14.65 -7.53
CA LYS A 42 -0.83 -15.20 -8.06
C LYS A 42 -1.88 -15.32 -6.93
N PRO A 43 -3.19 -15.19 -7.23
CA PRO A 43 -4.24 -15.44 -6.24
C PRO A 43 -4.10 -16.82 -5.58
N GLY A 44 -4.03 -16.86 -4.25
CA GLY A 44 -3.83 -18.10 -3.47
C GLY A 44 -2.46 -18.78 -3.67
N GLY A 45 -1.52 -18.13 -4.36
CA GLY A 45 -0.19 -18.64 -4.63
C GLY A 45 0.82 -18.30 -3.55
N HIS A 46 2.10 -18.57 -3.85
CA HIS A 46 3.20 -18.25 -2.95
C HIS A 46 3.40 -16.73 -2.81
N ASN A 47 3.83 -16.32 -1.61
CA ASN A 47 4.20 -14.95 -1.32
C ASN A 47 5.45 -14.56 -2.11
N VAL A 48 5.44 -13.36 -2.68
CA VAL A 48 6.62 -12.76 -3.31
C VAL A 48 7.33 -11.92 -2.27
N ILE A 49 8.56 -12.29 -1.95
CA ILE A 49 9.39 -11.64 -0.93
C ILE A 49 10.54 -10.93 -1.62
N VAL A 50 10.66 -9.62 -1.41
CA VAL A 50 11.74 -8.80 -1.94
C VAL A 50 12.56 -8.25 -0.77
N PRO A 51 13.84 -8.65 -0.62
CA PRO A 51 14.69 -8.12 0.43
C PRO A 51 14.99 -6.64 0.15
N LEU A 52 14.83 -5.80 1.18
CA LEU A 52 15.09 -4.37 1.13
C LEU A 52 16.33 -4.08 1.96
N THR A 53 17.51 -4.01 1.36
CA THR A 53 18.81 -3.94 2.06
C THR A 53 18.98 -2.79 3.07
N ALA A 54 18.30 -1.66 2.87
CA ALA A 54 18.35 -0.50 3.77
C ALA A 54 17.25 -0.51 4.84
N LEU A 55 16.33 -1.48 4.79
CA LEU A 55 15.32 -1.71 5.82
C LEU A 55 15.60 -3.06 6.50
N ASN A 56 15.35 -3.15 7.80
CA ASN A 56 15.54 -4.41 8.52
C ASN A 56 14.41 -5.43 8.26
N GLU A 57 13.45 -5.10 7.39
CA GLU A 57 12.31 -5.94 7.03
C GLU A 57 12.17 -6.07 5.51
N PRO A 58 11.88 -7.27 4.98
CA PRO A 58 11.59 -7.46 3.58
C PRO A 58 10.21 -6.89 3.21
N MET A 59 10.06 -6.56 1.93
CA MET A 59 8.76 -6.32 1.32
C MET A 59 8.12 -7.67 0.97
N VAL A 60 6.86 -7.86 1.37
CA VAL A 60 6.10 -9.08 1.06
C VAL A 60 4.84 -8.70 0.29
N MET A 61 4.58 -9.40 -0.80
CA MET A 61 3.37 -9.25 -1.61
C MET A 61 2.67 -10.61 -1.70
N SER A 62 1.37 -10.62 -1.40
CA SER A 62 0.53 -11.82 -1.44
C SER A 62 -0.88 -11.46 -1.89
N ILE A 63 -1.55 -12.40 -2.55
CA ILE A 63 -2.94 -12.25 -2.97
C ILE A 63 -3.70 -13.45 -2.39
N PRO A 64 -4.77 -13.23 -1.61
CA PRO A 64 -5.60 -14.31 -1.11
C PRO A 64 -6.28 -15.06 -2.27
N PRO A 65 -6.76 -16.29 -2.02
CA PRO A 65 -7.59 -17.01 -2.97
C PRO A 65 -8.79 -16.19 -3.46
N GLU A 66 -9.25 -16.41 -4.70
CA GLU A 66 -10.38 -15.68 -5.30
C GLU A 66 -11.71 -15.85 -4.56
N LYS A 67 -11.84 -16.88 -3.72
CA LYS A 67 -13.02 -17.14 -2.89
C LYS A 67 -13.07 -16.29 -1.62
N ASP A 68 -11.96 -15.66 -1.27
CA ASP A 68 -11.84 -14.81 -0.09
C ASP A 68 -12.11 -13.34 -0.45
N PHE A 69 -12.20 -12.50 0.57
CA PHE A 69 -12.34 -11.05 0.38
C PHE A 69 -11.17 -10.49 -0.44
N PRO A 70 -11.40 -9.43 -1.25
CA PRO A 70 -10.36 -8.81 -2.03
C PRO A 70 -9.23 -8.30 -1.12
N VAL A 71 -8.01 -8.24 -1.67
CA VAL A 71 -6.85 -7.64 -0.96
C VAL A 71 -7.20 -6.23 -0.54
N VAL A 72 -7.37 -6.02 0.76
CA VAL A 72 -7.40 -4.69 1.36
C VAL A 72 -6.04 -4.45 2.01
N ASP A 73 -5.18 -3.73 1.30
CA ASP A 73 -3.87 -3.31 1.81
C ASP A 73 -3.88 -1.84 2.27
N LEU A 74 -5.06 -1.21 2.32
CA LEU A 74 -5.22 0.12 2.87
C LEU A 74 -5.66 0.02 4.34
N PRO A 75 -4.91 0.60 5.30
CA PRO A 75 -5.31 0.59 6.69
C PRO A 75 -6.60 1.40 6.93
N TYR A 76 -7.74 0.73 7.06
CA TYR A 76 -9.01 1.37 7.38
C TYR A 76 -8.99 2.14 8.70
N HIS A 77 -8.08 1.79 9.63
CA HIS A 77 -7.92 2.52 10.89
C HIS A 77 -7.67 4.02 10.66
N ARG A 78 -6.99 4.42 9.57
CA ARG A 78 -6.76 5.84 9.27
C ARG A 78 -8.04 6.55 8.89
N LEU A 79 -8.89 5.90 8.11
CA LEU A 79 -10.20 6.46 7.75
C LEU A 79 -11.08 6.61 8.99
N VAL A 80 -11.11 5.60 9.86
CA VAL A 80 -11.85 5.64 11.13
C VAL A 80 -11.27 6.67 12.11
N ALA A 81 -9.95 6.88 12.11
CA ALA A 81 -9.33 7.91 12.95
C ALA A 81 -9.58 9.35 12.46
N CYS A 82 -9.86 9.53 11.17
CA CYS A 82 -10.11 10.85 10.57
C CYS A 82 -11.60 11.20 10.43
N LEU A 83 -12.49 10.23 10.55
CA LEU A 83 -13.93 10.39 10.36
C LEU A 83 -14.66 9.94 11.63
N GLU A 84 -15.64 10.73 12.09
CA GLU A 84 -16.53 10.28 13.16
C GLU A 84 -17.38 9.10 12.72
N ILE A 85 -17.78 8.25 13.68
CA ILE A 85 -18.57 7.04 13.44
C ILE A 85 -19.85 7.35 12.66
N ASN A 86 -20.55 8.43 13.01
CA ASN A 86 -21.77 8.86 12.30
C ASN A 86 -21.51 9.16 10.82
N THR A 87 -20.40 9.85 10.52
CA THR A 87 -20.01 10.16 9.15
C THR A 87 -19.68 8.90 8.36
N ILE A 88 -19.03 7.92 8.99
CA ILE A 88 -18.73 6.61 8.37
C ILE A 88 -20.03 5.89 8.02
N VAL A 89 -20.97 5.81 8.97
CA VAL A 89 -22.28 5.17 8.76
C VAL A 89 -23.04 5.87 7.64
N MET A 90 -23.07 7.20 7.63
CA MET A 90 -23.71 7.98 6.57
C MET A 90 -23.09 7.72 5.20
N ILE A 91 -21.76 7.68 5.11
CA ILE A 91 -21.06 7.43 3.84
C ILE A 91 -21.33 5.99 3.37
N VAL A 92 -21.15 4.99 4.23
CA VAL A 92 -21.21 3.57 3.85
C VAL A 92 -22.65 3.11 3.61
N LEU A 93 -23.55 3.33 4.57
CA LEU A 93 -24.93 2.86 4.50
C LEU A 93 -25.86 3.83 3.76
N GLY A 94 -25.61 5.15 3.88
CA GLY A 94 -26.48 6.16 3.29
C GLY A 94 -26.11 6.52 1.85
N MET A 95 -24.82 6.73 1.57
CA MET A 95 -24.39 7.27 0.27
C MET A 95 -23.94 6.17 -0.68
N LEU A 96 -23.03 5.30 -0.27
CA LEU A 96 -22.46 4.26 -1.13
C LEU A 96 -23.51 3.20 -1.50
N ALA A 97 -24.34 2.76 -0.56
CA ALA A 97 -25.40 1.78 -0.83
C ALA A 97 -26.49 2.31 -1.80
N LEU A 98 -26.68 3.63 -1.86
CA LEU A 98 -27.62 4.29 -2.78
C LEU A 98 -26.93 4.82 -4.05
N GLU A 99 -25.67 4.44 -4.29
CA GLU A 99 -24.84 4.87 -5.42
C GLU A 99 -24.80 6.40 -5.59
N LYS A 100 -24.86 7.15 -4.48
CA LYS A 100 -24.81 8.61 -4.51
C LYS A 100 -23.39 9.08 -4.76
N LYS A 101 -23.26 10.24 -5.43
CA LYS A 101 -21.97 10.90 -5.62
C LYS A 101 -21.49 11.46 -4.29
N VAL A 102 -20.29 11.06 -3.87
CA VAL A 102 -19.64 11.51 -2.63
C VAL A 102 -18.39 12.29 -2.98
N ILE A 103 -18.25 13.49 -2.39
CA ILE A 103 -17.03 14.30 -2.46
C ILE A 103 -16.41 14.29 -1.07
N VAL A 104 -15.17 13.81 -0.96
CA VAL A 104 -14.40 13.84 0.28
C VAL A 104 -13.38 14.98 0.19
N MET A 105 -13.46 15.92 1.11
CA MET A 105 -12.51 17.04 1.22
C MET A 105 -11.66 16.89 2.47
N SER A 106 -10.35 17.11 2.34
CA SER A 106 -9.41 17.15 3.46
C SER A 106 -8.51 18.36 3.31
N THR A 107 -8.27 19.08 4.41
CA THR A 107 -7.30 20.18 4.46
C THR A 107 -5.87 19.70 4.71
N ARG A 108 -5.68 18.40 4.99
CA ARG A 108 -4.38 17.80 5.30
C ARG A 108 -4.07 16.65 4.34
N PRO A 109 -2.87 16.64 3.71
CA PRO A 109 -2.40 15.43 3.04
C PRO A 109 -2.15 14.32 4.06
N SER A 110 -2.20 13.06 3.59
CA SER A 110 -2.02 11.87 4.42
C SER A 110 -0.76 11.99 5.30
N LYS A 111 -0.92 11.94 6.62
CA LYS A 111 0.21 11.94 7.56
C LYS A 111 0.95 10.60 7.43
N SER A 112 2.11 10.64 6.79
CA SER A 112 3.07 9.55 6.76
C SER A 112 3.58 9.33 8.19
N GLY A 113 2.97 8.39 8.93
CA GLY A 113 3.55 7.90 10.18
C GLY A 113 4.85 7.18 9.83
N ALA A 114 5.97 7.72 10.33
CA ALA A 114 7.21 6.99 10.49
C ALA A 114 7.01 5.87 11.51
#